data_AF-A0A3R9EW14-F1
#
_entry.id   AF-A0A3R9EW14-F1
#
_cell.length_a   1.000
_cell.length_b   1.000
_cell.length_c   1.000
_cell.angle_alpha   90.00
_cell.angle_beta   90.00
_cell.angle_gamma   90.00
#
_symmetry.space_group_name_H-M   'P 1'
#
loop_
_entity.id
_entity.type
_entity.pdbx_description
1 polymer ?
#
loop_
_entity_poly.entity_id
_entity_poly.type
_entity_poly.pdbx_seq_one_letter_code
_entity_poly.pdbx_strand_id
1 'polypeptide(L)'
;SQELESPQFNGWLNNAAFIFGEEIATNATKYNVTPYLNALITAKSVTINEKQRPQKQVPAYFNMAFASNENIPFPLHGEARRWFVIAPESKLDEKLSEQVYAEIAGDGLDAFYTYLLCVDLDNFKHDKPPITDAKRLLLNASKRSIEVFIDEWVAGETKYKCISCKAKQLYDSYKEWASSSLE
;
A
#
# COMPACT_ATOMS: atom_id res chain seq x y z
N SER A 1 -2.96 -0.45 13.68
CA SER A 1 -2.39 -1.81 13.66
C SER A 1 -3.27 -2.91 14.25
N GLN A 2 -3.64 -2.92 15.55
CA GLN A 2 -4.26 -4.09 16.23
C GLN A 2 -5.51 -4.69 15.56
N GLU A 3 -6.41 -3.86 15.03
CA GLU A 3 -7.66 -4.30 14.37
C GLU A 3 -7.40 -5.04 13.03
N LEU A 4 -6.30 -4.74 12.34
CA LEU A 4 -5.89 -5.42 11.10
C LEU A 4 -5.13 -6.72 11.37
N GLU A 5 -4.51 -6.82 12.55
CA GLU A 5 -3.77 -8.01 12.99
C GLU A 5 -4.69 -9.08 13.59
N SER A 6 -5.91 -8.71 13.97
CA SER A 6 -6.95 -9.60 14.49
C SER A 6 -8.14 -9.70 13.51
N PRO A 7 -8.01 -10.41 12.37
CA PRO A 7 -9.04 -10.48 11.34
C PRO A 7 -10.37 -11.13 11.80
N GLN A 8 -10.40 -11.62 13.05
CA GLN A 8 -11.59 -12.19 13.66
C GLN A 8 -12.68 -11.14 13.91
N PHE A 9 -12.33 -9.87 14.15
CA PHE A 9 -13.31 -8.80 14.37
C PHE A 9 -13.07 -7.66 13.41
N ASN A 10 -14.11 -7.26 12.68
CA ASN A 10 -14.00 -6.24 11.63
C ASN A 10 -15.20 -5.29 11.64
N GLY A 11 -15.74 -5.03 12.83
CA GLY A 11 -16.84 -4.07 13.03
C GLY A 11 -16.53 -2.66 12.52
N TRP A 12 -15.26 -2.28 12.47
CA TRP A 12 -14.79 -0.99 11.93
C TRP A 12 -15.08 -0.79 10.43
N LEU A 13 -15.36 -1.86 9.68
CA LEU A 13 -15.77 -1.80 8.27
C LEU A 13 -17.26 -1.46 8.10
N ASN A 14 -18.06 -1.62 9.16
CA ASN A 14 -19.50 -1.50 9.09
C ASN A 14 -19.93 -0.03 8.92
N ASN A 15 -20.71 0.26 7.86
CA ASN A 15 -21.20 1.61 7.52
C ASN A 15 -20.11 2.69 7.37
N ALA A 16 -18.89 2.30 7.01
CA ALA A 16 -17.80 3.24 6.73
C ALA A 16 -17.76 3.62 5.25
N ALA A 17 -17.62 4.91 4.95
CA ALA A 17 -17.37 5.42 3.59
C ALA A 17 -15.88 5.71 3.35
N PHE A 18 -15.14 6.07 4.39
CA PHE A 18 -13.72 6.33 4.35
C PHE A 18 -13.05 5.83 5.62
N ILE A 19 -11.89 5.20 5.46
CA ILE A 19 -11.11 4.59 6.54
C ILE A 19 -9.69 5.11 6.43
N PHE A 20 -9.24 5.77 7.49
CA PHE A 20 -7.87 6.21 7.61
C PHE A 20 -7.14 5.35 8.63
N GLY A 21 -6.07 4.68 8.21
CA GLY A 21 -5.25 3.84 9.06
C GLY A 21 -3.88 4.43 9.29
N GLU A 22 -3.56 4.72 10.55
CA GLU A 22 -2.19 5.00 10.99
C GLU A 22 -1.49 3.68 11.31
N GLU A 23 -0.32 3.47 10.72
CA GLU A 23 0.52 2.28 10.92
C GLU A 23 -0.23 0.94 10.80
N ILE A 24 -0.15 0.37 9.60
CA ILE A 24 -0.91 -0.82 9.21
C ILE A 24 -0.45 -2.06 9.97
N ALA A 25 0.85 -2.32 10.01
CA ALA A 25 1.40 -3.59 10.43
C ALA A 25 2.85 -3.42 10.92
N THR A 26 3.27 -4.35 11.78
CA THR A 26 4.69 -4.50 12.12
C THR A 26 5.45 -5.21 11.00
N ASN A 27 6.79 -5.17 11.05
CA ASN A 27 7.64 -5.88 10.09
C ASN A 27 7.35 -7.40 10.01
N ALA A 28 6.84 -8.00 11.09
CA ALA A 28 6.47 -9.42 11.13
C ALA A 28 5.10 -9.72 10.48
N THR A 29 4.15 -8.78 10.55
CA THR A 29 2.76 -9.00 10.11
C THR A 29 2.46 -8.45 8.71
N LYS A 30 3.27 -7.52 8.19
CA LYS A 30 3.01 -6.82 6.92
C LYS A 30 2.82 -7.73 5.70
N TYR A 31 3.54 -8.84 5.63
CA TYR A 31 3.39 -9.82 4.53
C TYR A 31 2.04 -10.54 4.57
N ASN A 32 1.45 -10.73 5.75
CA ASN A 32 0.15 -11.38 5.91
C ASN A 32 -1.02 -10.41 5.71
N VAL A 33 -0.82 -9.12 6.05
CA VAL A 33 -1.85 -8.09 5.93
C VAL A 33 -2.05 -7.65 4.48
N THR A 34 -0.99 -7.65 3.65
CA THR A 34 -1.06 -7.18 2.26
C THR A 34 -2.12 -7.92 1.41
N PRO A 35 -2.16 -9.27 1.38
CA PRO A 35 -3.16 -9.99 0.61
C PRO A 35 -4.59 -9.71 1.10
N TYR A 36 -4.75 -9.55 2.42
CA TYR A 36 -6.03 -9.22 3.03
C TYR A 36 -6.54 -7.83 2.59
N LEU A 37 -5.70 -6.80 2.65
CA LEU A 37 -6.04 -5.45 2.17
C LEU A 37 -6.37 -5.46 0.67
N ASN A 38 -5.58 -6.17 -0.13
CA ASN A 38 -5.82 -6.33 -1.57
C ASN A 38 -7.18 -6.96 -1.87
N ALA A 39 -7.63 -7.92 -1.06
CA ALA A 39 -8.94 -8.53 -1.19
C ALA A 39 -10.04 -7.54 -0.81
N LEU A 40 -9.89 -6.84 0.32
CA LEU A 40 -10.84 -5.84 0.83
C LEU A 40 -11.10 -4.71 -0.16
N ILE A 41 -10.06 -4.14 -0.77
CA ILE A 41 -10.18 -3.01 -1.72
C ILE A 41 -11.06 -3.38 -2.93
N THR A 42 -11.11 -4.65 -3.32
CA THR A 42 -11.93 -5.12 -4.46
C THR A 42 -13.20 -5.85 -4.07
N ALA A 43 -13.49 -5.96 -2.78
CA ALA A 43 -14.67 -6.64 -2.30
C ALA A 43 -15.93 -5.86 -2.69
N LYS A 44 -16.98 -6.55 -3.13
CA LYS A 44 -18.32 -5.95 -3.33
C LYS A 44 -19.13 -5.95 -2.04
N SER A 45 -18.85 -6.91 -1.17
CA SER A 45 -19.47 -7.06 0.14
C SER A 45 -18.45 -7.66 1.12
N VAL A 46 -18.62 -7.34 2.39
CA VAL A 46 -17.82 -7.88 3.48
C VAL A 46 -18.73 -8.49 4.53
N THR A 47 -18.30 -9.61 5.11
CA THR A 47 -18.96 -10.20 6.27
C THR A 47 -18.42 -9.50 7.51
N ILE A 48 -19.31 -8.80 8.21
CA ILE A 48 -19.01 -8.15 9.48
C ILE A 48 -19.19 -9.16 10.60
N ASN A 49 -18.14 -9.35 11.39
CA ASN A 49 -18.12 -10.11 12.62
C ASN A 49 -17.83 -9.16 13.78
N GLU A 50 -18.84 -8.91 14.60
CA GLU A 50 -18.76 -8.12 15.82
C GLU A 50 -18.83 -9.06 17.03
N LYS A 51 -18.10 -8.73 18.11
CA LYS A 51 -18.07 -9.55 19.31
C LYS A 51 -19.48 -9.68 19.89
N GLN A 52 -19.91 -10.93 20.14
CA GLN A 52 -21.24 -11.27 20.69
C GLN A 52 -22.43 -10.81 19.82
N ARG A 53 -22.23 -10.60 18.51
CA ARG A 53 -23.29 -10.28 17.56
C ARG A 53 -23.35 -11.33 16.45
N PRO A 54 -24.53 -11.56 15.85
CA PRO A 54 -24.63 -12.36 14.63
C PRO A 54 -23.81 -11.71 13.51
N GLN A 55 -23.18 -12.55 12.69
CA GLN A 55 -22.52 -12.08 11.49
C GLN A 55 -23.54 -11.54 10.49
N LYS A 56 -23.18 -10.47 9.80
CA LYS A 56 -24.00 -9.88 8.74
C LYS A 56 -23.16 -9.56 7.52
N GLN A 57 -23.74 -9.72 6.34
CA GLN A 57 -23.10 -9.31 5.10
C GLN A 57 -23.54 -7.87 4.78
N VAL A 58 -22.57 -7.00 4.56
CA VAL A 58 -22.81 -5.60 4.16
C VAL A 58 -22.12 -5.30 2.83
N PRO A 59 -22.70 -4.46 1.96
CA PRO A 59 -21.98 -3.96 0.80
C PRO A 59 -20.71 -3.19 1.23
N ALA A 60 -19.64 -3.30 0.44
CA ALA A 60 -18.40 -2.59 0.70
C ALA A 60 -18.38 -1.28 -0.10
N TYR A 61 -18.55 -0.16 0.60
CA TYR A 61 -18.50 1.20 0.03
C TYR A 61 -17.33 2.03 0.54
N PHE A 62 -16.51 1.46 1.43
CA PHE A 62 -15.39 2.17 2.04
C PHE A 62 -14.24 2.37 1.05
N ASN A 63 -13.59 3.53 1.16
CA ASN A 63 -12.27 3.78 0.62
C ASN A 63 -11.25 3.81 1.75
N MET A 64 -10.00 3.47 1.46
CA MET A 64 -8.95 3.37 2.48
C MET A 64 -7.75 4.25 2.14
N ALA A 65 -7.25 4.97 3.13
CA ALA A 65 -5.97 5.68 3.08
C ALA A 65 -5.13 5.27 4.28
N PHE A 66 -3.81 5.19 4.08
CA PHE A 66 -2.90 4.75 5.11
C PHE A 66 -1.67 5.65 5.19
N ALA A 67 -1.24 5.95 6.41
CA ALA A 67 -0.02 6.69 6.69
C ALA A 67 0.97 5.81 7.47
N SER A 68 2.26 5.92 7.14
CA SER A 68 3.32 5.19 7.81
C SER A 68 4.66 5.92 7.66
N ASN A 69 5.51 5.79 8.67
CA ASN A 69 6.89 6.27 8.66
C ASN A 69 7.89 5.19 8.22
N GLU A 70 7.43 3.96 7.99
CA GLU A 70 8.26 2.85 7.55
C GLU A 70 8.59 2.95 6.06
N ASN A 71 9.83 2.62 5.69
CA ASN A 71 10.25 2.59 4.27
C ASN A 71 9.44 1.57 3.44
N ILE A 72 9.02 0.48 4.09
CA ILE A 72 8.20 -0.58 3.47
C ILE A 72 7.03 -0.86 4.42
N PRO A 73 5.95 -0.06 4.37
CA PRO A 73 4.82 -0.21 5.27
C PRO A 73 4.08 -1.53 5.03
N PHE A 74 3.94 -1.91 3.77
CA PHE A 74 3.50 -3.23 3.35
C PHE A 74 4.09 -3.54 1.97
N PRO A 75 4.58 -4.76 1.76
CA PRO A 75 5.25 -5.13 0.52
C PRO A 75 4.27 -5.11 -0.65
N LEU A 76 4.64 -4.44 -1.74
CA LEU A 76 3.87 -4.45 -2.98
C LEU A 76 4.51 -5.37 -4.00
N HIS A 77 3.68 -6.11 -4.75
CA HIS A 77 4.14 -7.02 -5.79
C HIS A 77 3.44 -6.74 -7.13
N GLY A 78 4.12 -7.06 -8.24
CA GLY A 78 3.61 -6.85 -9.59
C GLY A 78 3.30 -5.38 -9.88
N GLU A 79 2.19 -5.11 -10.57
CA GLU A 79 1.79 -3.73 -10.92
C GLU A 79 1.19 -2.94 -9.75
N ALA A 80 0.85 -3.61 -8.64
CA ALA A 80 0.13 -3.02 -7.51
C ALA A 80 -1.02 -2.08 -7.96
N ARG A 81 -1.82 -2.52 -8.95
CA ARG A 81 -2.82 -1.70 -9.67
C ARG A 81 -3.93 -1.07 -8.81
N ARG A 82 -3.99 -1.37 -7.53
CA ARG A 82 -5.00 -0.89 -6.56
C ARG A 82 -4.46 0.18 -5.62
N TRP A 83 -3.14 0.42 -5.67
CA TRP A 83 -2.44 1.27 -4.71
C TRP A 83 -1.97 2.56 -5.36
N PHE A 84 -2.39 3.67 -4.77
CA PHE A 84 -1.81 4.98 -4.98
C PHE A 84 -0.83 5.25 -3.83
N VAL A 85 0.41 5.61 -4.15
CA VAL A 85 1.47 5.80 -3.15
C VAL A 85 2.07 7.18 -3.35
N ILE A 86 2.14 7.96 -2.27
CA ILE A 86 2.81 9.25 -2.23
C ILE A 86 3.78 9.25 -1.06
N ALA A 87 4.92 9.91 -1.24
CA ALA A 87 5.91 10.09 -0.20
C ALA A 87 6.33 11.58 -0.21
N PRO A 88 5.86 12.38 0.76
CA PRO A 88 6.29 13.77 0.88
C PRO A 88 7.81 13.82 1.12
N GLU A 89 8.54 14.60 0.30
CA GLU A 89 10.00 14.71 0.39
C GLU A 89 10.47 15.65 1.50
N SER A 90 9.63 16.62 1.87
CA SER A 90 9.94 17.64 2.86
C SER A 90 8.82 17.75 3.88
N LYS A 91 9.18 18.28 5.05
CA LYS A 91 8.17 18.74 6.01
C LYS A 91 7.35 19.87 5.40
N LEU A 92 6.11 19.99 5.85
CA LEU A 92 5.28 21.13 5.53
C LEU A 92 5.97 22.40 6.07
N ASP A 93 6.04 23.44 5.24
CA ASP A 93 6.56 24.75 5.65
C ASP A 93 5.74 25.29 6.83
N GLU A 94 6.40 25.91 7.81
CA GLU A 94 5.76 26.32 9.07
C GLU A 94 4.67 27.37 8.82
N LYS A 95 4.93 28.33 7.94
CA LYS A 95 3.96 29.37 7.59
C LYS A 95 2.75 28.78 6.87
N LEU A 96 2.97 27.81 5.97
CA LEU A 96 1.87 27.10 5.31
C LEU A 96 1.06 26.25 6.32
N SER A 97 1.74 25.61 7.25
CA SER A 97 1.12 24.83 8.33
C SER A 97 0.20 25.71 9.19
N GLU A 98 0.68 26.87 9.64
CA GLU A 98 -0.12 27.84 10.40
C GLU A 98 -1.36 28.31 9.63
N GLN A 99 -1.21 28.59 8.33
CA GLN A 99 -2.34 28.96 7.47
C GLN A 99 -3.38 27.84 7.39
N VAL A 100 -2.95 26.60 7.17
CA VAL A 100 -3.84 25.44 7.12
C VAL A 100 -4.59 25.28 8.45
N TYR A 101 -3.90 25.41 9.59
CA TYR A 101 -4.57 25.32 10.89
C TYR A 101 -5.55 26.47 11.14
N ALA A 102 -5.25 27.68 10.66
CA ALA A 102 -6.16 28.81 10.75
C ALA A 102 -7.43 28.58 9.92
N GLU A 103 -7.29 28.06 8.69
CA GLU A 103 -8.42 27.68 7.83
C GLU A 103 -9.27 26.56 8.46
N ILE A 104 -8.62 25.55 9.05
CA ILE A 104 -9.31 24.46 9.76
C ILE A 104 -10.08 24.99 10.98
N ALA A 105 -9.54 25.97 11.70
CA ALA A 105 -10.20 26.58 12.85
C ALA A 105 -11.34 27.54 12.46
N GLY A 106 -11.36 28.00 11.20
CA GLY A 106 -12.40 28.83 10.61
C GLY A 106 -13.44 28.02 9.83
N ASP A 107 -13.83 28.54 8.67
CA ASP A 107 -14.79 27.94 7.73
C ASP A 107 -14.11 27.21 6.56
N GLY A 108 -12.78 27.05 6.59
CA GLY A 108 -12.01 26.43 5.52
C GLY A 108 -12.40 24.97 5.25
N LEU A 109 -12.84 24.23 6.28
CA LEU A 109 -13.35 22.86 6.09
C LEU A 109 -14.67 22.85 5.31
N ASP A 110 -15.61 23.74 5.61
CA ASP A 110 -16.89 23.85 4.91
C ASP A 110 -16.67 24.33 3.47
N ALA A 111 -15.76 25.29 3.27
CA ALA A 111 -15.35 25.76 1.96
C ALA A 111 -14.70 24.64 1.13
N PHE A 112 -13.80 23.85 1.73
CA PHE A 112 -13.18 22.70 1.08
C PHE A 112 -14.19 21.61 0.73
N TYR A 113 -15.12 21.30 1.65
CA TYR A 113 -16.20 20.35 1.38
C TYR A 113 -17.11 20.84 0.24
N THR A 114 -17.47 22.13 0.24
CA THR A 114 -18.25 22.75 -0.85
C THR A 114 -17.50 22.65 -2.17
N TYR A 115 -16.20 22.93 -2.18
CA TYR A 115 -15.36 22.73 -3.36
C TYR A 115 -15.45 21.28 -3.86
N LEU A 116 -15.26 20.28 -2.98
CA LEU A 116 -15.34 18.86 -3.35
C LEU A 116 -16.70 18.47 -3.94
N LEU A 117 -17.81 19.04 -3.46
CA LEU A 117 -19.15 18.81 -4.02
C LEU A 117 -19.33 19.41 -5.43
N CYS A 118 -18.53 20.44 -5.76
CA CYS A 118 -18.59 21.14 -7.04
C CYS A 118 -17.53 20.67 -8.04
N VAL A 119 -16.63 19.76 -7.66
CA VAL A 119 -15.64 19.19 -8.60
C VAL A 119 -16.37 18.35 -9.65
N ASP A 120 -16.17 18.67 -10.92
CA ASP A 120 -16.67 17.87 -12.04
C ASP A 120 -15.92 16.53 -12.13
N LEU A 121 -16.68 15.44 -12.12
CA LEU A 121 -16.19 14.06 -12.16
C LEU A 121 -16.69 13.28 -13.39
N ASP A 122 -17.35 13.92 -14.35
CA ASP A 122 -18.06 13.24 -15.46
C ASP A 122 -17.15 12.31 -16.29
N ASN A 123 -15.85 12.60 -16.35
CA ASN A 123 -14.84 11.77 -17.04
C ASN A 123 -13.78 11.15 -16.11
N PHE A 124 -13.97 11.23 -14.79
CA PHE A 124 -12.99 10.75 -13.84
C PHE A 124 -13.04 9.22 -13.66
N LYS A 125 -11.94 8.55 -14.03
CA LYS A 125 -11.76 7.12 -13.80
C LYS A 125 -10.94 6.88 -12.54
N HIS A 126 -11.58 6.34 -11.51
CA HIS A 126 -10.98 6.08 -10.20
C HIS A 126 -10.38 4.67 -10.07
N ASP A 127 -10.47 3.82 -11.09
CA ASP A 127 -10.15 2.39 -11.02
C ASP A 127 -8.64 2.07 -11.09
N LYS A 128 -7.84 2.96 -11.70
CA LYS A 128 -6.40 2.77 -11.89
C LYS A 128 -5.62 3.98 -11.41
N PRO A 129 -4.90 3.89 -10.28
CA PRO A 129 -4.08 4.98 -9.80
C PRO A 129 -2.86 5.17 -10.72
N PRO A 130 -2.38 6.42 -10.89
CA PRO A 130 -1.18 6.68 -11.67
C PRO A 130 0.06 6.05 -11.03
N ILE A 131 1.09 5.83 -11.85
CA ILE A 131 2.39 5.37 -11.37
C ILE A 131 3.15 6.60 -10.85
N THR A 132 3.45 6.60 -9.55
CA THR A 132 4.28 7.60 -8.89
C THR A 132 5.70 7.06 -8.66
N ASP A 133 6.67 7.95 -8.46
CA ASP A 133 8.04 7.52 -8.13
C ASP A 133 8.10 6.83 -6.77
N ALA A 134 7.33 7.30 -5.78
CA ALA A 134 7.16 6.62 -4.51
C ALA A 134 6.64 5.17 -4.68
N LYS A 135 5.69 4.94 -5.59
CA LYS A 135 5.20 3.59 -5.90
C LYS A 135 6.29 2.72 -6.53
N ARG A 136 7.09 3.26 -7.46
CA ARG A 136 8.21 2.53 -8.09
C ARG A 136 9.27 2.15 -7.07
N LEU A 137 9.65 3.08 -6.20
CA LEU A 137 10.60 2.85 -5.11
C LEU A 137 10.11 1.76 -4.16
N LEU A 138 8.84 1.83 -3.73
CA LEU A 138 8.25 0.82 -2.86
C LEU A 138 8.18 -0.56 -3.53
N LEU A 139 7.82 -0.63 -4.82
CA LEU A 139 7.82 -1.88 -5.58
C LEU A 139 9.23 -2.49 -5.67
N ASN A 140 10.24 -1.67 -5.96
CA ASN A 140 11.63 -2.11 -6.01
C ASN A 140 12.12 -2.60 -4.64
N ALA A 141 11.82 -1.86 -3.57
CA ALA A 141 12.19 -2.24 -2.20
C ALA A 141 11.44 -3.49 -1.72
N SER A 142 10.28 -3.81 -2.29
CA SER A 142 9.47 -4.98 -1.97
C SER A 142 9.86 -6.24 -2.75
N LYS A 143 10.81 -6.15 -3.69
CA LYS A 143 11.27 -7.31 -4.46
C LYS A 143 11.88 -8.36 -3.54
N ARG A 144 11.54 -9.62 -3.80
CA ARG A 144 12.22 -10.75 -3.15
C ARG A 144 13.65 -10.82 -3.66
N SER A 145 14.55 -11.35 -2.86
CA SER A 145 15.97 -11.54 -3.21
C SER A 145 16.17 -12.23 -4.56
N ILE A 146 15.33 -13.21 -4.91
CA ILE A 146 15.39 -13.87 -6.23
C ILE A 146 15.01 -12.94 -7.39
N GLU A 147 14.08 -12.02 -7.18
CA GLU A 147 13.66 -11.05 -8.19
C GLU A 147 14.76 -10.01 -8.42
N VAL A 148 15.41 -9.54 -7.34
CA VAL A 148 16.60 -8.68 -7.41
C VAL A 148 17.73 -9.38 -8.17
N PHE A 149 18.03 -10.64 -7.82
CA PHE A 149 19.04 -11.43 -8.54
C PHE A 149 18.75 -11.54 -10.04
N ILE A 150 17.49 -11.80 -10.41
CA ILE A 150 17.10 -11.91 -11.82
C ILE A 150 17.29 -10.58 -12.53
N ASP A 151 16.91 -9.46 -11.91
CA ASP A 151 17.07 -8.13 -12.49
C ASP A 151 18.55 -7.81 -12.73
N GLU A 152 19.41 -8.03 -11.74
CA GLU A 152 20.86 -7.85 -11.86
C GLU A 152 21.47 -8.81 -12.89
N TRP A 153 20.99 -10.05 -12.96
CA TRP A 153 21.49 -11.04 -13.90
C TRP A 153 21.17 -10.64 -15.34
N VAL A 154 19.94 -10.17 -15.59
CA VAL A 154 19.51 -9.66 -16.90
C VAL A 154 20.22 -8.36 -17.27
N ALA A 155 20.50 -7.49 -16.29
CA ALA A 155 21.28 -6.27 -16.48
C ALA A 155 22.78 -6.55 -16.73
N GLY A 156 23.24 -7.78 -16.49
CA GLY A 156 24.66 -8.15 -16.62
C GLY A 156 25.53 -7.65 -15.45
N GLU A 157 24.90 -7.33 -14.32
CA GLU A 157 25.55 -6.81 -13.11
C GLU A 157 26.06 -7.94 -12.21
N THR A 158 25.53 -9.16 -12.36
CA THR A 158 26.06 -10.34 -11.68
C THR A 158 27.31 -10.88 -12.39
N LYS A 159 28.11 -11.67 -11.68
CA LYS A 159 29.25 -12.41 -12.26
C LYS A 159 28.85 -13.49 -13.29
N TYR A 160 27.57 -13.85 -13.38
CA TYR A 160 27.06 -14.88 -14.28
C TYR A 160 26.56 -14.25 -15.57
N LYS A 161 26.85 -14.89 -16.71
CA LYS A 161 26.35 -14.44 -18.02
C LYS A 161 24.85 -14.70 -18.13
N CYS A 162 24.08 -13.74 -18.66
CA CYS A 162 22.67 -13.92 -18.99
C CYS A 162 22.52 -14.79 -20.26
N ILE A 163 22.51 -16.11 -20.07
CA ILE A 163 22.37 -17.12 -21.13
C ILE A 163 21.39 -18.22 -20.70
N SER A 164 20.89 -19.00 -21.65
CA SER A 164 20.06 -20.17 -21.35
C SER A 164 20.82 -21.17 -20.46
N CYS A 165 20.18 -21.59 -19.37
CA CYS A 165 20.75 -22.52 -18.39
C CYS A 165 19.68 -23.48 -17.84
N LYS A 166 20.12 -24.55 -17.19
CA LYS A 166 19.20 -25.44 -16.45
C LYS A 166 18.68 -24.72 -15.20
N ALA A 167 17.44 -25.00 -14.80
CA ALA A 167 16.84 -24.44 -13.58
C ALA A 167 17.71 -24.67 -12.32
N LYS A 168 18.37 -25.84 -12.22
CA LYS A 168 19.31 -26.14 -11.13
C LYS A 168 20.51 -25.20 -11.11
N GLN A 169 21.10 -24.91 -12.27
CA GLN A 169 22.25 -24.01 -12.38
C GLN A 169 21.87 -22.58 -11.99
N LEU A 170 20.68 -22.14 -12.38
CA LEU A 170 20.14 -20.83 -11.99
C LEU A 170 19.96 -20.74 -10.47
N TYR A 171 19.37 -21.77 -9.85
CA TYR A 171 19.18 -21.83 -8.40
C TYR A 171 20.50 -21.86 -7.63
N ASP A 172 21.48 -22.61 -8.11
CA ASP A 172 22.82 -22.66 -7.49
C ASP A 172 23.53 -21.30 -7.59
N SER A 173 23.40 -20.61 -8.74
CA SER A 173 23.94 -19.26 -8.95
C SER A 173 23.27 -18.23 -8.04
N TYR A 174 21.94 -18.30 -7.88
CA TYR A 174 21.19 -17.45 -6.95
C TYR A 174 21.66 -17.65 -5.50
N LYS A 175 21.83 -18.90 -5.04
CA LYS A 175 22.30 -19.16 -3.66
C LYS A 175 23.67 -18.52 -3.40
N GLU A 176 24.57 -18.65 -4.36
CA GLU A 176 25.92 -18.09 -4.24
C GLU A 176 25.89 -16.55 -4.26
N TRP A 177 25.11 -15.94 -5.17
CA TRP A 177 24.89 -14.50 -5.20
C TRP A 177 24.23 -13.98 -3.90
N ALA A 178 23.25 -14.71 -3.37
CA ALA A 178 22.57 -14.34 -2.14
C ALA A 178 23.53 -14.38 -0.94
N SER A 179 24.44 -15.38 -0.89
CA SER A 179 25.45 -15.44 0.17
C SER A 179 26.47 -14.32 0.09
N SER A 180 26.81 -13.81 -1.09
CA SER A 180 27.78 -12.71 -1.25
C SER A 180 27.18 -11.32 -1.09
N SER A 181 25.87 -11.17 -1.27
CA SER A 181 25.18 -9.86 -1.25
C SER A 181 24.53 -9.55 0.11
N LEU A 182 24.52 -10.53 1.03
CA LEU A 182 23.96 -10.41 2.39
C LEU A 182 25.05 -10.21 3.47
N GLU A 183 26.33 -10.11 3.08
CA GLU A 183 27.44 -9.64 3.93
C GLU A 183 27.62 -8.12 3.79
#